data_AF-A0A1L9TJR0-F1
#
_entry.id   AF-A0A1L9TJR0-F1
#
_cell.length_a   1.000
_cell.length_b   1.000
_cell.length_c   1.000
_cell.angle_alpha   90.00
_cell.angle_beta   90.00
_cell.angle_gamma   90.00
#
_symmetry.space_group_name_H-M   'P 1'
#
loop_
_entity.id
_entity.type
_entity.pdbx_description
1 polymer ?
#
loop_
_entity_poly.entity_id
_entity_poly.type
_entity_poly.pdbx_seq_one_letter_code
_entity_poly.pdbx_strand_id
1 'polypeptide(L)'
;MVEEPAYSTDQATAWLQHIRLPTSSNVLLEYTVNPSTFTKTYEALRTLMRRQISRFPMRTFLIFFYHMLRALGFRAYMTRVRNRSRMNGVQKGEYQGLTHINNIVHLPSGQRFSIDVGFGGDGPTSPLPLDEQGLAVHNLGRQEVRLIHDNIPKQRIKDNKLWIYQYLNAPENDWNSFYSFAELEFFQEDFEVLNLWGSAKTLHPWTVLVVRFLRPCGRVKPDNDDIKIVGKVMLVGSVVKVNLGGKTSIMHSFGSEEGRMQAFKYYFDITLMEQEAQSVRGWDKALG
;
A
#
# COMPACT_ATOMS: atom_id res chain seq x y z
N MET A 1 -4.14 -30.15 2.21
CA MET A 1 -2.69 -29.96 1.93
C MET A 1 -2.40 -28.48 2.11
N VAL A 2 -1.34 -28.12 2.85
CA VAL A 2 -0.92 -26.72 2.96
C VAL A 2 -0.13 -26.40 1.69
N GLU A 3 -0.61 -25.44 0.91
CA GLU A 3 0.07 -24.99 -0.30
C GLU A 3 1.45 -24.41 0.06
N GLU A 4 2.49 -24.87 -0.63
CA GLU A 4 3.85 -24.37 -0.44
C GLU A 4 3.93 -22.88 -0.77
N PRO A 5 4.75 -22.10 -0.05
CA PRO A 5 4.91 -20.68 -0.34
C PRO A 5 5.48 -20.49 -1.75
N ALA A 6 4.92 -19.52 -2.50
CA ALA A 6 5.35 -19.21 -3.87
C ALA A 6 6.80 -18.71 -3.99
N TYR A 7 7.40 -18.27 -2.87
CA TYR A 7 8.79 -17.82 -2.81
C TYR A 7 9.62 -18.72 -1.90
N SER A 8 10.82 -19.04 -2.36
CA SER A 8 11.80 -19.80 -1.59
C SER A 8 12.33 -19.01 -0.40
N THR A 9 12.96 -19.72 0.53
CA THR A 9 13.69 -19.12 1.66
C THR A 9 14.70 -18.07 1.20
N ASP A 10 15.48 -18.36 0.14
CA ASP A 10 16.48 -17.43 -0.38
C ASP A 10 15.87 -16.14 -0.93
N GLN A 11 14.72 -16.25 -1.62
CA GLN A 11 13.97 -15.10 -2.13
C GLN A 11 13.40 -14.26 -0.98
N ALA A 12 12.88 -14.91 0.08
CA ALA A 12 12.44 -14.24 1.30
C ALA A 12 13.60 -13.51 1.99
N THR A 13 14.75 -14.16 2.14
CA THR A 13 15.97 -13.56 2.69
C THR A 13 16.42 -12.35 1.88
N ALA A 14 16.53 -12.48 0.56
CA ALA A 14 16.94 -11.40 -0.33
C ALA A 14 16.00 -10.19 -0.22
N TRP A 15 14.68 -10.43 -0.13
CA TRP A 15 13.72 -9.36 0.09
C TRP A 15 13.90 -8.67 1.45
N LEU A 16 14.06 -9.43 2.54
CA LEU A 16 14.29 -8.87 3.89
C LEU A 16 15.57 -8.01 3.94
N GLN A 17 16.64 -8.47 3.30
CA GLN A 17 17.89 -7.72 3.13
C GLN A 17 17.65 -6.45 2.31
N HIS A 18 16.90 -6.57 1.21
CA HIS A 18 16.59 -5.45 0.34
C HIS A 18 15.82 -4.37 1.10
N ILE A 19 14.74 -4.70 1.82
CA ILE A 19 13.94 -3.72 2.55
C ILE A 19 14.69 -3.09 3.74
N ARG A 20 15.81 -3.70 4.18
CA ARG A 20 16.70 -3.29 5.28
C ARG A 20 15.93 -3.09 6.57
N LEU A 21 15.62 -4.21 7.24
CA LEU A 21 15.07 -4.19 8.60
C LEU A 21 16.00 -3.45 9.58
N PRO A 22 15.48 -2.89 10.69
CA PRO A 22 16.32 -2.34 11.76
C PRO A 22 17.34 -3.38 12.26
N THR A 23 18.60 -2.97 12.41
CA THR A 23 19.71 -3.86 12.80
C THR A 23 20.07 -3.81 14.29
N SER A 24 19.50 -2.89 15.06
CA SER A 24 19.79 -2.66 16.49
C SER A 24 19.20 -3.74 17.41
N SER A 25 18.12 -4.38 17.00
CA SER A 25 17.62 -5.60 17.63
C SER A 25 18.32 -6.79 16.97
N ASN A 26 19.35 -7.35 17.62
CA ASN A 26 20.07 -8.57 17.17
C ASN A 26 19.14 -9.74 16.76
N VAL A 27 17.89 -9.71 17.22
CA VAL A 27 16.79 -10.63 16.89
C VAL A 27 16.39 -10.59 15.40
N LEU A 28 16.51 -9.46 14.69
CA LEU A 28 16.06 -9.34 13.29
C LEU A 28 17.10 -9.82 12.25
N LEU A 29 18.38 -9.95 12.63
CA LEU A 29 19.43 -10.47 11.76
C LEU A 29 19.33 -11.99 11.59
N GLU A 30 18.93 -12.72 12.63
CA GLU A 30 18.67 -14.18 12.56
C GLU A 30 17.58 -14.53 11.54
N TYR A 31 16.60 -13.64 11.31
CA TYR A 31 15.52 -13.87 10.35
C TYR A 31 15.92 -13.72 8.88
N THR A 32 17.07 -13.10 8.59
CA THR A 32 17.64 -13.16 7.23
C THR A 32 18.34 -14.49 6.96
N VAL A 33 18.60 -15.30 8.00
CA VAL A 33 19.16 -16.65 7.85
C VAL A 33 18.06 -17.69 7.82
N ASN A 34 16.99 -17.50 8.60
CA ASN A 34 15.80 -18.35 8.58
C ASN A 34 14.49 -17.53 8.57
N PRO A 35 14.01 -17.10 7.40
CA PRO A 35 12.74 -16.38 7.24
C PRO A 35 11.52 -17.02 7.91
N SER A 36 11.50 -18.36 8.07
CA SER A 36 10.37 -19.06 8.70
C SER A 36 10.24 -18.79 10.20
N THR A 37 11.33 -18.39 10.88
CA THR A 37 11.32 -18.06 12.31
C THR A 37 10.91 -16.62 12.60
N PHE A 38 10.65 -15.83 11.54
CA PHE A 38 10.23 -14.42 11.66
C PHE A 38 9.08 -14.25 12.64
N THR A 39 9.17 -13.34 13.60
CA THR A 39 8.14 -13.23 14.65
C THR A 39 6.79 -12.74 14.10
N LYS A 40 5.70 -13.34 14.56
CA LYS A 40 4.33 -13.04 14.10
C LYS A 40 3.61 -12.12 15.08
N THR A 41 4.19 -10.93 15.31
CA THR A 41 3.61 -9.89 16.18
C THR A 41 3.10 -8.70 15.37
N TYR A 42 2.26 -7.87 15.99
CA TYR A 42 1.81 -6.61 15.38
C TYR A 42 3.00 -5.71 15.01
N GLU A 43 3.99 -5.57 15.90
CA GLU A 43 5.16 -4.72 15.66
C GLU A 43 6.02 -5.19 14.48
N ALA A 44 6.18 -6.51 14.32
CA ALA A 44 6.88 -7.06 13.19
C ALA A 44 6.11 -6.85 11.88
N LEU A 45 4.80 -7.06 11.89
CA LEU A 45 3.92 -6.81 10.75
C LEU A 45 3.90 -5.32 10.35
N ARG A 46 3.84 -4.43 11.33
CA ARG A 46 3.93 -2.97 11.16
C ARG A 46 5.26 -2.56 10.56
N THR A 47 6.34 -3.18 11.03
CA THR A 47 7.69 -2.93 10.51
C THR A 47 7.81 -3.33 9.05
N LEU A 48 7.35 -4.54 8.69
CA LEU A 48 7.34 -5.02 7.30
C LEU A 48 6.53 -4.10 6.39
N MET A 49 5.31 -3.76 6.80
CA MET A 49 4.44 -2.86 6.05
C MET A 49 5.11 -1.51 5.80
N ARG A 50 5.64 -0.85 6.84
CA ARG A 50 6.31 0.46 6.72
C ARG A 50 7.57 0.40 5.86
N ARG A 51 8.35 -0.68 5.93
CA ARG A 51 9.52 -0.85 5.04
C ARG A 51 9.11 -1.05 3.59
N GLN A 52 8.04 -1.81 3.33
CA GLN A 52 7.55 -2.05 1.98
C GLN A 52 7.01 -0.76 1.32
N ILE A 53 6.08 -0.06 1.98
CA ILE A 53 5.39 1.12 1.40
C ILE A 53 6.30 2.33 1.15
N SER A 54 7.44 2.42 1.84
CA SER A 54 8.41 3.52 1.68
C SER A 54 9.43 3.29 0.56
N ARG A 55 9.40 2.12 -0.08
CA ARG A 55 10.32 1.77 -1.17
C ARG A 55 9.64 1.51 -2.49
N PHE A 56 8.48 0.89 -2.47
CA PHE A 56 7.92 0.27 -3.65
C PHE A 56 6.59 0.92 -4.06
N PRO A 57 6.45 1.37 -5.32
CA PRO A 57 5.21 1.98 -5.80
C PRO A 57 4.26 0.99 -6.48
N MET A 58 2.99 0.97 -6.01
CA MET A 58 1.77 0.53 -6.73
C MET A 58 1.38 -0.98 -6.79
N ARG A 59 0.17 -1.23 -7.32
CA ARG A 59 -0.74 -2.37 -7.06
C ARG A 59 -0.19 -3.81 -7.16
N THR A 60 0.78 -4.09 -8.04
CA THR A 60 1.44 -5.42 -8.14
C THR A 60 2.14 -5.81 -6.83
N PHE A 61 2.48 -4.82 -5.99
CA PHE A 61 3.06 -5.07 -4.68
C PHE A 61 2.15 -5.78 -3.70
N LEU A 62 0.82 -5.77 -3.87
CA LEU A 62 -0.07 -6.43 -2.91
C LEU A 62 -0.01 -7.95 -3.00
N ILE A 63 -0.02 -8.50 -4.22
CA ILE A 63 0.11 -9.94 -4.47
C ILE A 63 1.53 -10.39 -4.10
N PHE A 64 2.56 -9.64 -4.54
CA PHE A 64 3.94 -9.89 -4.14
C PHE A 64 4.07 -9.93 -2.61
N PHE A 65 3.58 -8.90 -1.92
CA PHE A 65 3.68 -8.80 -0.46
C PHE A 65 2.89 -9.90 0.25
N TYR A 66 1.75 -10.33 -0.30
CA TYR A 66 1.03 -11.51 0.20
C TYR A 66 1.90 -12.76 0.19
N HIS A 67 2.55 -13.07 -0.94
CA HIS A 67 3.43 -14.23 -1.02
C HIS A 67 4.66 -14.09 -0.11
N MET A 68 5.19 -12.87 0.08
CA MET A 68 6.24 -12.64 1.07
C MET A 68 5.77 -12.92 2.50
N LEU A 69 4.57 -12.46 2.88
CA LEU A 69 3.97 -12.76 4.19
C LEU A 69 3.82 -14.27 4.39
N ARG A 70 3.35 -15.00 3.36
CA ARG A 70 3.25 -16.47 3.38
C ARG A 70 4.62 -17.13 3.54
N ALA A 71 5.65 -16.67 2.82
CA ALA A 71 7.01 -17.20 2.93
C ALA A 71 7.63 -16.98 4.33
N LEU A 72 7.26 -15.90 5.02
CA LEU A 72 7.62 -15.66 6.43
C LEU A 72 6.79 -16.49 7.44
N GLY A 73 5.80 -17.25 6.97
CA GLY A 73 4.93 -18.07 7.79
C GLY A 73 3.78 -17.32 8.45
N PHE A 74 3.40 -16.13 7.98
CA PHE A 74 2.15 -15.51 8.40
C PHE A 74 0.95 -16.28 7.82
N ARG A 75 -0.10 -16.43 8.63
CA ARG A 75 -1.41 -16.86 8.14
C ARG A 75 -2.08 -15.64 7.51
N ALA A 76 -2.05 -15.57 6.19
CA ALA A 76 -2.60 -14.47 5.41
C ALA A 76 -3.42 -14.98 4.24
N TYR A 77 -4.39 -14.19 3.79
CA TYR A 77 -5.11 -14.40 2.54
C TYR A 77 -5.42 -13.07 1.86
N MET A 78 -5.70 -13.12 0.56
CA MET A 78 -6.05 -11.94 -0.23
C MET A 78 -7.57 -11.79 -0.32
N THR A 79 -8.04 -10.54 -0.34
CA THR A 79 -9.42 -10.20 -0.64
C THR A 79 -9.51 -9.04 -1.62
N ARG A 80 -10.71 -8.82 -2.16
CA ARG A 80 -10.99 -7.75 -3.14
C ARG A 80 -11.64 -6.54 -2.51
N VAL A 81 -11.23 -5.39 -3.03
CA VAL A 81 -11.63 -4.08 -2.54
C VAL A 81 -12.46 -3.35 -3.59
N ARG A 82 -13.58 -2.77 -3.14
CA ARG A 82 -14.38 -1.81 -3.90
C ARG A 82 -13.92 -0.40 -3.56
N ASN A 83 -13.31 0.27 -4.52
CA ASN A 83 -12.95 1.68 -4.36
C ASN A 83 -14.16 2.59 -4.55
N ARG A 84 -14.16 3.73 -3.87
CA ARG A 84 -15.10 4.81 -4.10
C ARG A 84 -14.57 5.78 -5.13
N SER A 85 -15.42 6.23 -6.06
CA SER A 85 -15.06 7.23 -7.06
C SER A 85 -14.64 8.56 -6.42
N ARG A 86 -13.63 9.21 -7.02
CA ARG A 86 -13.17 10.56 -6.62
C ARG A 86 -13.70 11.61 -7.59
N MET A 87 -14.12 12.76 -7.06
CA MET A 87 -14.31 14.00 -7.83
C MET A 87 -13.35 15.05 -7.27
N ASN A 88 -12.48 15.62 -8.11
CA ASN A 88 -11.46 16.60 -7.72
C ASN A 88 -10.59 16.15 -6.53
N GLY A 89 -10.28 14.85 -6.46
CA GLY A 89 -9.46 14.28 -5.39
C GLY A 89 -10.20 13.96 -4.08
N VAL A 90 -11.48 14.30 -3.95
CA VAL A 90 -12.32 14.00 -2.78
C VAL A 90 -13.31 12.88 -3.12
N GLN A 91 -13.55 11.92 -2.21
CA GLN A 91 -14.46 10.80 -2.45
C GLN A 91 -15.91 11.28 -2.28
N LYS A 92 -16.52 11.66 -3.40
CA LYS A 92 -17.94 12.05 -3.45
C LYS A 92 -18.80 11.06 -4.24
N GLY A 93 -18.20 10.14 -4.99
CA GLY A 93 -18.96 9.25 -5.87
C GLY A 93 -19.36 7.93 -5.22
N GLU A 94 -19.98 7.06 -6.02
CA GLU A 94 -20.43 5.74 -5.60
C GLU A 94 -19.29 4.71 -5.46
N TYR A 95 -19.58 3.61 -4.77
CA TYR A 95 -18.71 2.43 -4.75
C TYR A 95 -18.68 1.73 -6.12
N GLN A 96 -17.48 1.44 -6.59
CA GLN A 96 -17.22 0.81 -7.88
C GLN A 96 -17.23 -0.73 -7.80
N GLY A 97 -16.82 -1.36 -8.91
CA GLY A 97 -16.49 -2.78 -8.97
C GLY A 97 -15.33 -3.16 -8.05
N LEU A 98 -14.97 -4.44 -8.04
CA LEU A 98 -13.78 -4.92 -7.36
C LEU A 98 -12.56 -4.48 -8.17
N THR A 99 -11.83 -3.47 -7.70
CA THR A 99 -10.75 -2.80 -8.46
C THR A 99 -9.39 -2.85 -7.77
N HIS A 100 -9.36 -3.24 -6.50
CA HIS A 100 -8.14 -3.24 -5.68
C HIS A 100 -8.04 -4.51 -4.82
N ILE A 101 -6.92 -4.71 -4.15
CA ILE A 101 -6.62 -5.90 -3.34
C ILE A 101 -6.30 -5.45 -1.92
N ASN A 102 -6.69 -6.25 -0.94
CA ASN A 102 -6.24 -6.08 0.44
C ASN A 102 -5.79 -7.45 0.97
N ASN A 103 -4.74 -7.46 1.79
CA ASN A 103 -4.30 -8.68 2.45
C ASN A 103 -4.85 -8.69 3.88
N ILE A 104 -5.38 -9.81 4.33
CA ILE A 104 -5.82 -9.99 5.73
C ILE A 104 -4.87 -10.97 6.40
N VAL A 105 -4.31 -10.57 7.55
CA VAL A 105 -3.34 -11.34 8.31
C VAL A 105 -3.92 -11.72 9.67
N HIS A 106 -3.82 -12.99 10.01
CA HIS A 106 -4.15 -13.53 11.33
C HIS A 106 -2.86 -13.72 12.13
N LEU A 107 -2.76 -13.06 13.27
CA LEU A 107 -1.66 -13.27 14.21
C LEU A 107 -1.97 -14.47 15.13
N PRO A 108 -0.95 -15.14 15.68
CA PRO A 108 -1.12 -16.20 16.68
C PRO A 108 -1.88 -15.75 17.93
N SER A 109 -1.89 -14.44 18.24
CA SER A 109 -2.69 -13.87 19.33
C SER A 109 -4.20 -13.90 19.09
N GLY A 110 -4.66 -14.30 17.89
CA GLY A 110 -6.06 -14.28 17.47
C GLY A 110 -6.49 -12.95 16.84
N GLN A 111 -5.66 -11.91 16.90
CA GLN A 111 -5.95 -10.62 16.27
C GLN A 111 -5.82 -10.70 14.74
N ARG A 112 -6.64 -9.92 14.05
CA ARG A 112 -6.71 -9.85 12.59
C ARG A 112 -6.41 -8.44 12.12
N PHE A 113 -5.65 -8.32 11.04
CA PHE A 113 -5.25 -7.02 10.51
C PHE A 113 -5.40 -6.95 9.00
N SER A 114 -5.86 -5.79 8.53
CA SER A 114 -5.87 -5.37 7.14
C SER A 114 -4.51 -4.81 6.80
N ILE A 115 -3.94 -5.27 5.69
CA ILE A 115 -2.63 -4.87 5.21
C ILE A 115 -2.75 -4.43 3.76
N ASP A 116 -2.87 -3.12 3.58
CA ASP A 116 -2.88 -2.50 2.25
C ASP A 116 -1.61 -1.67 2.04
N VAL A 117 -0.61 -2.31 1.43
CA VAL A 117 0.65 -1.66 1.02
C VAL A 117 0.57 -0.97 -0.35
N GLY A 118 -0.58 -1.08 -1.05
CA GLY A 118 -0.69 -0.74 -2.47
C GLY A 118 -1.73 0.33 -2.81
N PHE A 119 -2.48 0.85 -1.83
CA PHE A 119 -3.53 1.86 -2.06
C PHE A 119 -2.99 3.18 -2.65
N GLY A 120 -1.74 3.51 -2.34
CA GLY A 120 -1.10 4.76 -2.75
C GLY A 120 -1.05 5.80 -1.62
N GLY A 121 -1.03 7.08 -1.98
CA GLY A 121 -0.62 8.15 -1.05
C GLY A 121 -1.56 8.37 0.13
N ASP A 122 -2.83 7.97 -0.01
CA ASP A 122 -3.84 8.11 1.04
C ASP A 122 -4.14 6.76 1.72
N GLY A 123 -3.26 5.77 1.54
CA GLY A 123 -3.38 4.46 2.16
C GLY A 123 -2.95 4.47 3.63
N PRO A 124 -3.28 3.39 4.36
CA PRO A 124 -2.76 3.18 5.70
C PRO A 124 -1.24 3.04 5.70
N THR A 125 -0.59 3.57 6.73
CA THR A 125 0.85 3.43 6.97
C THR A 125 1.18 2.34 8.00
N SER A 126 0.16 1.72 8.59
CA SER A 126 0.28 0.68 9.61
C SER A 126 -0.86 -0.34 9.44
N PRO A 127 -0.69 -1.58 9.93
CA PRO A 127 -1.75 -2.59 9.96
C PRO A 127 -2.98 -2.05 10.67
N LEU A 128 -4.16 -2.17 10.04
CA LEU A 128 -5.41 -1.75 10.66
C LEU A 128 -6.14 -2.93 11.26
N PRO A 129 -6.57 -2.87 12.52
CA PRO A 129 -7.26 -4.00 13.14
C PRO A 129 -8.63 -4.23 12.49
N LEU A 130 -8.99 -5.50 12.30
CA LEU A 130 -10.35 -5.93 11.94
C LEU A 130 -11.10 -6.25 13.23
N ASP A 131 -11.45 -5.19 13.96
CA ASP A 131 -12.20 -5.25 15.19
C ASP A 131 -13.42 -4.31 15.16
N GLU A 132 -14.41 -4.61 15.98
CA GLU A 132 -15.67 -3.86 16.02
C GLU A 132 -15.52 -2.49 16.71
N GLN A 133 -14.39 -2.25 17.40
CA GLN A 133 -14.16 -1.00 18.11
C GLN A 133 -13.92 0.16 17.13
N GLY A 134 -13.31 -0.11 15.97
CA GLY A 134 -13.11 0.88 14.92
C GLY A 134 -12.28 2.08 15.38
N LEU A 135 -11.28 1.83 16.23
CA LEU A 135 -10.43 2.87 16.80
C LEU A 135 -9.61 3.57 15.71
N ALA A 136 -9.54 4.90 15.83
CA ALA A 136 -8.71 5.70 14.96
C ALA A 136 -7.22 5.44 15.23
N VAL A 137 -6.45 5.32 14.16
CA VAL A 137 -5.00 5.16 14.18
C VAL A 137 -4.37 6.34 13.46
N HIS A 138 -3.34 6.92 14.06
CA HIS A 138 -2.54 7.95 13.42
C HIS A 138 -1.87 7.44 12.13
N ASN A 139 -2.00 8.20 11.04
CA ASN A 139 -1.49 7.79 9.72
C ASN A 139 -0.28 8.61 9.26
N LEU A 140 -0.52 9.88 8.91
CA LEU A 140 0.50 10.80 8.41
C LEU A 140 0.14 12.23 8.81
N GLY A 141 0.97 12.84 9.65
CA GLY A 141 0.75 14.22 10.10
C GLY A 141 -0.51 14.35 10.94
N ARG A 142 -1.46 15.21 10.55
CA ARG A 142 -2.76 15.30 11.26
C ARG A 142 -3.78 14.24 10.82
N GLN A 143 -3.43 13.39 9.86
CA GLN A 143 -4.36 12.40 9.32
C GLN A 143 -4.50 11.19 10.23
N GLU A 144 -5.75 10.80 10.48
CA GLU A 144 -6.13 9.56 11.14
C GLU A 144 -6.90 8.65 10.19
N VAL A 145 -6.83 7.35 10.43
CA VAL A 145 -7.47 6.32 9.62
C VAL A 145 -8.08 5.25 10.51
N ARG A 146 -9.12 4.56 10.02
CA ARG A 146 -9.74 3.44 10.72
C ARG A 146 -10.43 2.48 9.77
N LEU A 147 -10.77 1.31 10.29
CA LEU A 147 -11.75 0.41 9.69
C LEU A 147 -13.00 0.41 10.54
N ILE A 148 -14.16 0.44 9.90
CA ILE A 148 -15.45 0.21 10.56
C ILE A 148 -16.14 -0.98 9.90
N HIS A 149 -16.95 -1.72 10.65
CA HIS A 149 -17.72 -2.85 10.13
C HIS A 149 -19.19 -2.46 9.96
N ASP A 150 -19.55 -2.10 8.73
CA ASP A 150 -20.87 -1.52 8.44
C ASP A 150 -21.31 -1.76 6.98
N ASN A 151 -22.53 -1.34 6.64
CA ASN A 151 -23.05 -1.41 5.30
C ASN A 151 -22.66 -0.19 4.45
N ILE A 152 -22.38 -0.41 3.17
CA ILE A 152 -22.23 0.67 2.18
C ILE A 152 -23.62 1.06 1.62
N PRO A 153 -23.81 2.30 1.12
CA PRO A 153 -25.11 2.78 0.64
C PRO A 153 -25.76 1.89 -0.43
N LYS A 154 -24.96 1.34 -1.35
CA LYS A 154 -25.41 0.49 -2.46
C LYS A 154 -25.88 -0.92 -2.04
N GLN A 155 -25.62 -1.34 -0.79
CA GLN A 155 -26.04 -2.66 -0.33
C GLN A 155 -27.54 -2.72 -0.06
N ARG A 156 -28.22 -3.66 -0.70
CA ARG A 156 -29.67 -3.92 -0.50
C ARG A 156 -29.95 -4.82 0.70
N ILE A 157 -29.14 -5.88 0.86
CA ILE A 157 -29.18 -6.79 2.02
C ILE A 157 -28.19 -6.26 3.05
N LYS A 158 -28.65 -6.06 4.29
CA LYS A 158 -27.89 -5.41 5.36
C LYS A 158 -27.22 -6.38 6.34
N ASP A 159 -27.57 -7.66 6.27
CA ASP A 159 -27.02 -8.69 7.18
C ASP A 159 -25.52 -8.91 6.98
N ASN A 160 -25.03 -8.74 5.75
CA ASN A 160 -23.62 -8.90 5.42
C ASN A 160 -22.91 -7.55 5.40
N LYS A 161 -22.38 -7.16 6.56
CA LYS A 161 -21.55 -5.96 6.72
C LYS A 161 -20.22 -6.11 5.97
N LEU A 162 -19.61 -4.97 5.68
CA LEU A 162 -18.32 -4.86 5.02
C LEU A 162 -17.36 -4.08 5.91
N TRP A 163 -16.08 -4.38 5.80
CA TRP A 163 -15.03 -3.52 6.35
C TRP A 163 -14.90 -2.29 5.46
N ILE A 164 -15.02 -1.10 6.06
CA ILE A 164 -14.96 0.20 5.36
C ILE A 164 -13.76 0.96 5.89
N TYR A 165 -12.80 1.25 5.00
CA TYR A 165 -11.67 2.11 5.30
C TYR A 165 -12.09 3.57 5.25
N GLN A 166 -11.90 4.25 6.37
CA GLN A 166 -12.16 5.67 6.53
C GLN A 166 -10.90 6.43 6.90
N TYR A 167 -10.87 7.70 6.50
CA TYR A 167 -9.81 8.61 6.86
C TYR A 167 -10.40 9.95 7.31
N LEU A 168 -9.60 10.66 8.11
CA LEU A 168 -9.86 11.98 8.62
C LEU A 168 -8.60 12.80 8.45
N ASN A 169 -8.65 13.86 7.64
CA ASN A 169 -7.45 14.67 7.36
C ASN A 169 -7.06 15.62 8.51
N ALA A 170 -8.05 16.05 9.30
CA ALA A 170 -7.89 16.92 10.45
C ALA A 170 -9.11 16.74 11.38
N PRO A 171 -8.98 16.93 12.70
CA PRO A 171 -10.07 16.76 13.68
C PRO A 171 -11.34 17.55 13.38
N GLU A 172 -11.23 18.65 12.63
CA GLU A 172 -12.34 19.53 12.28
C GLU A 172 -13.13 19.05 11.04
N ASN A 173 -12.63 18.04 10.34
CA ASN A 173 -13.27 17.49 9.14
C ASN A 173 -14.19 16.30 9.48
N ASP A 174 -15.00 15.89 8.51
CA ASP A 174 -15.76 14.64 8.60
C ASP A 174 -14.93 13.43 8.18
N TRP A 175 -15.22 12.28 8.80
CA TRP A 175 -14.74 10.99 8.33
C TRP A 175 -15.24 10.71 6.92
N ASN A 176 -14.32 10.34 6.03
CA ASN A 176 -14.65 10.00 4.66
C ASN A 176 -14.29 8.55 4.34
N SER A 177 -15.20 7.83 3.68
CA SER A 177 -14.99 6.45 3.26
C SER A 177 -14.27 6.38 1.91
N PHE A 178 -13.18 5.62 1.86
CA PHE A 178 -12.34 5.45 0.68
C PHE A 178 -12.67 4.18 -0.10
N TYR A 179 -12.77 3.06 0.61
CA TYR A 179 -13.01 1.75 0.02
C TYR A 179 -13.66 0.80 1.02
N SER A 180 -14.16 -0.33 0.51
CA SER A 180 -14.70 -1.41 1.33
C SER A 180 -14.29 -2.79 0.84
N PHE A 181 -14.27 -3.77 1.72
CA PHE A 181 -14.02 -5.18 1.38
C PHE A 181 -14.79 -6.13 2.31
N ALA A 182 -14.92 -7.39 1.87
CA ALA A 182 -15.47 -8.48 2.67
C ALA A 182 -14.34 -9.44 3.08
N GLU A 183 -14.58 -10.33 4.03
CA GLU A 183 -13.63 -11.40 4.40
C GLU A 183 -13.78 -12.64 3.50
N LEU A 184 -14.01 -12.42 2.19
CA LEU A 184 -14.01 -13.48 1.18
C LEU A 184 -12.59 -13.63 0.64
N GLU A 185 -12.06 -14.86 0.67
CA GLU A 185 -10.76 -15.21 0.10
C GLU A 185 -10.81 -15.22 -1.42
N PHE A 186 -9.79 -14.65 -2.04
CA PHE A 186 -9.57 -14.62 -3.48
C PHE A 186 -8.23 -15.27 -3.83
N PHE A 187 -8.23 -16.04 -4.92
CA PHE A 187 -7.07 -16.76 -5.44
C PHE A 187 -6.41 -16.01 -6.59
N GLN A 188 -5.24 -16.47 -7.01
CA GLN A 188 -4.49 -15.84 -8.10
C GLN A 188 -5.33 -15.72 -9.38
N GLU A 189 -6.05 -16.79 -9.71
CA GLU A 189 -6.90 -16.95 -10.89
C GLU A 189 -8.05 -15.93 -10.91
N ASP A 190 -8.60 -15.59 -9.75
CA ASP A 190 -9.65 -14.57 -9.66
C ASP A 190 -9.12 -13.19 -10.09
N PHE A 191 -7.85 -12.90 -9.79
CA PHE A 191 -7.24 -11.64 -10.20
C PHE A 191 -6.97 -11.61 -11.69
N GLU A 192 -6.64 -12.73 -12.32
CA GLU A 192 -6.40 -12.78 -13.77
C GLU A 192 -7.66 -12.38 -14.57
N VAL A 193 -8.82 -12.93 -14.17
CA VAL A 193 -10.12 -12.57 -14.76
C VAL A 193 -10.44 -11.08 -14.55
N LEU A 194 -10.20 -10.57 -13.34
CA LEU A 194 -10.55 -9.19 -12.97
C LEU A 194 -9.54 -8.15 -13.50
N ASN A 195 -8.30 -8.54 -13.76
CA ASN A 195 -7.26 -7.64 -14.26
C ASN A 195 -7.54 -7.22 -15.71
N LEU A 196 -8.21 -8.06 -16.51
CA LEU A 196 -8.68 -7.68 -17.85
C LEU A 196 -9.61 -6.46 -17.79
N TRP A 197 -10.58 -6.45 -16.87
CA TRP A 197 -11.46 -5.29 -16.67
C TRP A 197 -10.69 -4.07 -16.15
N GLY A 198 -9.81 -4.29 -15.17
CA GLY A 198 -8.95 -3.25 -14.59
C GLY A 198 -8.12 -2.52 -15.64
N SER A 199 -7.39 -3.28 -16.46
CA SER A 199 -6.51 -2.77 -17.50
C SER A 199 -7.27 -2.12 -18.67
N ALA A 200 -8.49 -2.57 -18.97
CA ALA A 200 -9.27 -2.02 -20.08
C ALA A 200 -10.18 -0.83 -19.71
N LYS A 201 -10.63 -0.68 -18.45
CA LYS A 201 -11.75 0.22 -18.08
C LYS A 201 -11.56 1.08 -16.81
N THR A 202 -10.41 1.04 -16.14
CA THR A 202 -10.16 1.91 -14.95
C THR A 202 -9.31 3.14 -15.27
N LEU A 203 -8.96 3.97 -14.28
CA LEU A 203 -8.16 5.21 -14.44
C LEU A 203 -6.72 4.98 -14.92
N HIS A 204 -6.20 3.75 -14.75
CA HIS A 204 -4.79 3.42 -14.96
C HIS A 204 -4.23 3.56 -16.40
N PRO A 205 -5.02 3.45 -17.48
CA PRO A 205 -4.54 3.78 -18.83
C PRO A 205 -4.30 5.28 -19.03
N TRP A 206 -4.85 6.14 -18.16
CA TRP A 206 -5.00 7.57 -18.45
C TRP A 206 -4.15 8.49 -17.58
N THR A 207 -3.45 7.99 -16.56
CA THR A 207 -2.59 8.81 -15.70
C THR A 207 -1.46 7.99 -15.09
N VAL A 208 -0.22 8.41 -15.34
CA VAL A 208 0.96 7.89 -14.64
C VAL A 208 0.88 8.28 -13.16
N LEU A 209 0.83 7.30 -12.26
CA LEU A 209 0.75 7.52 -10.82
C LEU A 209 1.85 6.73 -10.10
N VAL A 210 2.69 7.44 -9.36
CA VAL A 210 3.73 6.84 -8.52
C VAL A 210 3.66 7.47 -7.15
N VAL A 211 3.80 6.66 -6.10
CA VAL A 211 3.75 7.12 -4.73
C VAL A 211 4.90 6.51 -3.95
N ARG A 212 5.54 7.31 -3.11
CA ARG A 212 6.53 6.84 -2.13
C ARG A 212 6.36 7.58 -0.81
N PHE A 213 6.33 6.84 0.30
CA PHE A 213 6.38 7.41 1.64
C PHE A 213 7.80 7.80 2.04
N LEU A 214 7.94 8.97 2.65
CA LEU A 214 9.20 9.58 3.05
C LEU A 214 9.52 9.25 4.51
N ARG A 215 10.82 9.09 4.77
CA ARG A 215 11.39 8.86 6.10
C ARG A 215 12.31 10.04 6.47
N PRO A 216 12.57 10.31 7.75
CA PRO A 216 13.53 11.34 8.14
C PRO A 216 14.91 11.07 7.51
N CYS A 217 15.53 12.08 6.90
CA CYS A 217 16.93 12.02 6.44
C CYS A 217 17.80 12.68 7.52
N GLY A 218 18.74 11.96 8.13
CA GLY A 218 19.71 12.54 9.08
C GLY A 218 20.21 11.55 10.14
N ARG A 219 21.45 11.73 10.59
CA ARG A 219 22.21 10.92 11.58
C ARG A 219 21.65 10.98 13.02
N VAL A 220 20.34 11.05 13.19
CA VAL A 220 19.75 10.78 14.49
C VAL A 220 19.64 9.26 14.53
N LYS A 221 20.55 8.60 15.26
CA LYS A 221 20.28 7.24 15.71
C LYS A 221 18.89 7.30 16.31
N PRO A 222 17.91 6.55 15.79
CA PRO A 222 16.59 6.53 16.38
C PRO A 222 16.78 6.12 17.85
N ASP A 223 16.40 6.97 18.80
CA ASP A 223 16.32 6.56 20.21
C ASP A 223 15.28 5.43 20.38
N ASN A 224 14.50 5.14 19.34
CA ASN A 224 13.60 4.00 19.24
C ASN A 224 13.59 3.43 17.82
N ASP A 225 13.64 2.10 17.70
CA ASP A 225 13.65 1.30 16.45
C ASP A 225 12.43 1.50 15.52
N ASP A 226 11.54 2.45 15.81
CA ASP A 226 10.32 2.68 15.05
C ASP A 226 10.58 3.38 13.71
N ILE A 227 10.08 2.77 12.63
CA ILE A 227 10.10 3.36 11.29
C ILE A 227 9.10 4.51 11.24
N LYS A 228 9.58 5.73 11.40
CA LYS A 228 8.74 6.93 11.29
C LYS A 228 8.53 7.33 9.83
N ILE A 229 7.27 7.51 9.45
CA ILE A 229 6.88 8.09 8.16
C ILE A 229 6.57 9.57 8.39
N VAL A 230 7.25 10.45 7.64
CA VAL A 230 7.17 11.92 7.84
C VAL A 230 6.55 12.64 6.65
N GLY A 231 6.28 11.92 5.57
CA GLY A 231 5.68 12.51 4.39
C GLY A 231 5.42 11.50 3.29
N LYS A 232 4.98 12.03 2.15
CA LYS A 232 4.81 11.29 0.90
C LYS A 232 5.19 12.18 -0.28
N VAL A 233 5.76 11.56 -1.30
CA VAL A 233 5.95 12.14 -2.62
C VAL A 233 5.12 11.36 -3.63
N MET A 234 4.49 12.08 -4.56
CA MET A 234 3.59 11.51 -5.56
C MET A 234 3.89 12.13 -6.92
N LEU A 235 4.07 11.30 -7.95
CA LEU A 235 4.06 11.73 -9.34
C LEU A 235 2.66 11.47 -9.90
N VAL A 236 1.97 12.51 -10.35
CA VAL A 236 0.64 12.42 -10.95
C VAL A 236 0.72 13.02 -12.35
N GLY A 237 0.69 12.18 -13.37
CA GLY A 237 0.96 12.56 -14.75
C GLY A 237 2.39 13.10 -14.89
N SER A 238 2.50 14.42 -15.04
CA SER A 238 3.77 15.15 -15.16
C SER A 238 4.15 15.97 -13.92
N VAL A 239 3.39 15.87 -12.82
CA VAL A 239 3.55 16.76 -11.66
C VAL A 239 4.00 15.96 -10.44
N VAL A 240 5.13 16.35 -9.84
CA VAL A 240 5.57 15.86 -8.54
C VAL A 240 4.98 16.71 -7.43
N LYS A 241 4.32 16.04 -6.49
CA LYS A 241 3.67 16.63 -5.32
C LYS A 241 4.27 16.04 -4.06
N VAL A 242 4.52 16.88 -3.05
CA VAL A 242 5.02 16.45 -1.74
C VAL A 242 4.06 16.89 -0.65
N ASN A 243 3.81 16.00 0.32
CA ASN A 243 3.07 16.29 1.53
C ASN A 243 3.84 15.77 2.74
N LEU A 244 4.24 16.66 3.65
CA LEU A 244 5.03 16.34 4.85
C LEU A 244 4.15 16.24 6.13
N GLY A 245 2.89 15.79 5.99
CA GLY A 245 1.97 15.64 7.13
C GLY A 245 0.91 16.73 7.28
N GLY A 246 0.62 17.47 6.21
CA GLY A 246 -0.40 18.52 6.25
C GLY A 246 -0.82 18.92 4.85
N LYS A 247 -0.18 19.95 4.32
CA LYS A 247 -0.52 20.50 2.99
C LYS A 247 0.32 19.83 1.90
N THR A 248 -0.35 19.51 0.79
CA THR A 248 0.30 19.08 -0.44
C THR A 248 0.83 20.30 -1.20
N SER A 249 2.09 20.26 -1.60
CA SER A 249 2.75 21.30 -2.41
C SER A 249 3.26 20.67 -3.71
N ILE A 250 3.19 21.44 -4.81
CA ILE A 250 3.77 21.04 -6.10
C ILE A 250 5.26 21.34 -6.02
N MET A 251 6.10 20.32 -6.24
CA MET A 251 7.55 20.50 -6.28
C MET A 251 8.00 20.82 -7.69
N HIS A 252 7.71 19.94 -8.66
CA HIS A 252 8.12 20.10 -10.05
C HIS A 252 7.00 19.71 -11.01
N SER A 253 7.06 20.23 -12.22
CA SER A 253 6.24 19.83 -13.36
C SER A 253 7.14 19.62 -14.58
N PHE A 254 6.90 18.55 -15.32
CA PHE A 254 7.74 18.13 -16.43
C PHE A 254 7.03 18.33 -17.77
N GLY A 255 7.77 18.85 -18.76
CA GLY A 255 7.28 19.00 -20.13
C GLY A 255 7.69 17.85 -21.07
N SER A 256 8.68 17.04 -20.67
CA SER A 256 9.23 15.95 -21.49
C SER A 256 9.34 14.63 -20.73
N GLU A 257 9.44 13.52 -21.48
CA GLU A 257 9.65 12.19 -20.91
C GLU A 257 10.99 12.09 -20.19
N GLU A 258 12.05 12.68 -20.73
CA GLU A 258 13.38 12.66 -20.10
C GLU A 258 13.32 13.33 -18.71
N GLY A 259 12.59 14.44 -18.59
CA GLY A 259 12.34 15.08 -17.29
C GLY A 259 11.54 14.18 -16.35
N ARG A 260 10.51 13.49 -16.84
CA ARG A 260 9.72 12.55 -16.05
C ARG A 260 10.53 11.32 -15.62
N MET A 261 11.42 10.83 -16.48
CA MET A 261 12.39 9.76 -16.20
C MET A 261 13.38 10.15 -15.11
N GLN A 262 13.88 11.38 -15.16
CA GLN A 262 14.68 11.93 -14.06
C GLN A 262 13.88 11.94 -12.75
N ALA A 263 12.60 12.30 -12.78
CA ALA A 263 11.75 12.29 -11.59
C ALA A 263 11.62 10.88 -10.96
N PHE A 264 11.44 9.84 -11.78
CA PHE A 264 11.44 8.44 -11.31
C PHE A 264 12.70 8.09 -10.52
N LYS A 265 13.87 8.47 -11.04
CA LYS A 265 15.16 8.22 -10.38
C LYS A 265 15.30 9.05 -9.10
N TYR A 266 15.15 10.37 -9.18
CA TYR A 266 15.44 11.27 -8.06
C TYR A 266 14.47 11.15 -6.90
N TYR A 267 13.16 11.06 -7.16
CA TYR A 267 12.15 11.02 -6.11
C TYR A 267 11.80 9.60 -5.66
N PHE A 268 11.80 8.65 -6.60
CA PHE A 268 11.25 7.31 -6.35
C PHE A 268 12.30 6.21 -6.31
N ASP A 269 13.57 6.51 -6.62
CA ASP A 269 14.65 5.51 -6.69
C ASP A 269 14.35 4.41 -7.72
N ILE A 270 13.61 4.77 -8.78
CA ILE A 270 13.27 3.89 -9.90
C ILE A 270 14.17 4.26 -11.07
N THR A 271 14.97 3.29 -11.53
CA THR A 271 15.72 3.40 -12.77
C THR A 271 15.11 2.44 -13.78
N LEU A 272 14.60 2.98 -14.88
CA LEU A 272 14.11 2.19 -16.00
C LEU A 272 15.27 1.83 -16.91
N MET A 273 15.30 0.60 -17.41
CA MET A 273 16.17 0.20 -18.51
C MET A 273 15.77 0.95 -19.79
N GLU A 274 16.69 1.05 -20.75
CA GLU A 274 16.44 1.76 -21.99
C GLU A 274 15.23 1.21 -22.76
N GLN A 275 15.05 -0.12 -22.79
CA GLN A 275 13.90 -0.74 -23.42
C GLN A 275 12.57 -0.39 -22.71
N GLU A 276 12.57 -0.34 -21.37
CA GLU A 276 11.40 0.04 -20.57
C GLU A 276 11.06 1.52 -20.78
N ALA A 277 12.08 2.37 -20.87
CA ALA A 277 11.95 3.79 -21.20
C ALA A 277 11.31 3.98 -22.58
N GLN A 278 11.80 3.25 -23.58
CA GLN A 278 11.30 3.31 -24.95
C GLN A 278 9.85 2.79 -25.07
N SER A 279 9.42 1.89 -24.18
CA SER A 279 8.05 1.37 -24.17
C SER A 279 6.96 2.43 -23.91
N VAL A 280 7.34 3.60 -23.37
CA VAL A 280 6.45 4.73 -23.13
C VAL A 280 6.16 5.53 -24.42
N ARG A 281 6.99 5.38 -25.46
CA ARG A 281 6.79 6.07 -26.75
C ARG A 281 5.49 5.60 -27.39
N GLY A 282 4.71 6.56 -27.88
CA GLY A 282 3.41 6.29 -28.51
C GLY A 282 2.25 6.12 -27.53
N TRP A 283 2.47 6.27 -26.22
CA TRP A 283 1.36 6.35 -25.26
C TRP A 283 0.64 7.69 -25.39
N ASP A 284 -0.69 7.69 -25.23
CA ASP A 284 -1.52 8.91 -25.18
C ASP A 284 -1.11 9.90 -24.08
N LYS A 285 -0.29 9.44 -23.12
CA LYS A 285 0.23 10.22 -21.98
C LYS A 285 1.75 10.39 -22.01
N ALA A 286 2.39 10.09 -23.14
CA ALA A 286 3.75 10.49 -23.38
C ALA A 286 3.83 12.03 -23.42
N LEU A 287 4.82 12.57 -22.74
CA LEU A 287 5.23 13.96 -22.81
C LEU A 287 6.12 14.15 -24.06
N GLY A 288 6.20 15.40 -24.50
CA GLY A 288 6.90 15.77 -25.75
C GLY A 288 8.40 15.57 -25.72
#